data_AF-A0A401M1W9-F1
#
_entry.id   AF-A0A401M1W9-F1
#
_cell.length_a   1.000
_cell.length_b   1.000
_cell.length_c   1.000
_cell.angle_alpha   90.00
_cell.angle_beta   90.00
_cell.angle_gamma   90.00
#
_symmetry.space_group_name_H-M   'P 1'
#
loop_
_entity.id
_entity.type
_entity.pdbx_description
1 polymer ?
#
loop_
_entity_poly.entity_id
_entity_poly.type
_entity_poly.pdbx_seq_one_letter_code
_entity_poly.pdbx_strand_id
1 'polypeptide(L)'
;MSMFCYQCQETAMGTGCILKGVCGKTSEVANLQDLLLFVVRGIAVYNEHLRQEGNPSEKADKFIYDALFITITNANLIKKLLLKRSRMDCN
;
A
#
# COMPACT_ATOMS: atom_id res chain seq x y z
N MET A 1 16.59 -6.97 -9.12
CA MET A 1 15.67 -7.39 -8.04
C MET A 1 14.27 -7.41 -8.60
N SER A 2 13.45 -8.45 -8.36
CA SER A 2 12.05 -8.46 -8.81
C SER A 2 11.08 -7.84 -7.80
N MET A 3 11.45 -7.79 -6.52
CA MET A 3 10.77 -7.09 -5.43
C MET A 3 11.73 -6.77 -4.28
N PHE A 4 11.29 -6.00 -3.27
CA PHE A 4 11.95 -5.93 -1.96
C PHE A 4 10.90 -5.72 -0.87
N CYS A 5 10.79 -6.66 0.07
CA CYS A 5 9.84 -6.56 1.19
C CYS A 5 10.44 -7.13 2.47
N TYR A 6 10.43 -6.32 3.54
CA TYR A 6 11.05 -6.63 4.84
C TYR A 6 10.11 -6.42 6.05
N GLN A 7 8.80 -6.33 5.83
CA GLN A 7 7.86 -5.85 6.85
C GLN A 7 7.52 -6.84 7.96
N CYS A 8 7.73 -8.14 7.75
CA CYS A 8 7.36 -9.18 8.72
C CYS A 8 8.59 -9.86 9.32
N GLN A 9 8.40 -10.48 10.47
CA GLN A 9 9.48 -11.19 11.17
C GLN A 9 10.06 -12.35 10.33
N GLU A 10 9.23 -13.01 9.54
CA GLU A 10 9.60 -14.18 8.73
C GLU A 10 10.31 -13.85 7.40
N THR A 11 10.85 -12.64 7.23
CA THR A 11 11.51 -12.26 5.97
C THR A 11 12.70 -13.15 5.64
N ALA A 12 12.94 -13.38 4.35
CA ALA A 12 14.02 -14.28 3.91
C ALA A 12 15.37 -13.86 4.51
N MET A 13 16.04 -14.82 5.17
CA MET A 13 17.32 -14.63 5.85
C MET A 13 17.34 -13.51 6.91
N GLY A 14 16.17 -13.05 7.37
CA GLY A 14 16.05 -11.92 8.30
C GLY A 14 16.46 -10.56 7.70
N THR A 15 16.57 -10.45 6.37
CA THR A 15 17.02 -9.21 5.68
C THR A 15 15.99 -8.64 4.73
N GLY A 16 15.35 -9.49 3.92
CA GLY A 16 14.34 -9.04 2.97
C GLY A 16 14.03 -10.04 1.87
N CYS A 17 12.76 -10.11 1.49
CA CYS A 17 12.31 -10.95 0.39
C CYS A 17 12.57 -10.25 -0.96
N ILE A 18 13.43 -10.84 -1.81
CA ILE A 18 13.86 -10.23 -3.09
C ILE A 18 13.32 -10.90 -4.37
N LEU A 19 12.81 -12.12 -4.25
CA LEU A 19 12.25 -12.91 -5.36
C LEU A 19 10.76 -13.20 -5.16
N LYS A 20 10.41 -13.72 -3.98
CA LYS A 20 9.04 -14.00 -3.52
C LYS A 20 9.02 -13.88 -1.99
N GLY A 21 7.91 -13.41 -1.42
CA GLY A 21 7.71 -13.37 0.02
C GLY A 21 7.57 -14.76 0.63
N VAL A 22 8.13 -14.96 1.82
CA VAL A 22 7.93 -16.19 2.62
C VAL A 22 6.44 -16.39 2.94
N CYS A 23 5.70 -15.29 3.13
CA CYS A 23 4.24 -15.27 3.26
C CYS A 23 3.46 -15.57 1.96
N GLY A 24 4.13 -15.96 0.88
CA GLY A 24 3.51 -16.28 -0.41
C GLY A 24 3.28 -15.10 -1.36
N LYS A 25 3.54 -13.86 -0.91
CA LYS A 25 3.42 -12.64 -1.74
C LYS A 25 4.32 -12.73 -2.99
N THR A 26 3.72 -12.60 -4.17
CA THR A 26 4.49 -12.56 -5.44
C THR A 26 5.14 -11.19 -5.63
N SER A 27 6.17 -11.12 -6.48
CA SER A 27 6.83 -9.86 -6.82
C SER A 27 5.87 -8.83 -7.42
N GLU A 28 4.93 -9.27 -8.27
CA GLU A 28 3.91 -8.38 -8.83
C GLU A 28 2.99 -7.77 -7.76
N VAL A 29 2.56 -8.59 -6.79
CA VAL A 29 1.71 -8.12 -5.68
C VAL A 29 2.50 -7.18 -4.77
N ALA A 30 3.77 -7.48 -4.48
CA ALA A 30 4.63 -6.60 -3.70
C ALA A 30 4.80 -5.23 -4.38
N ASN A 31 5.17 -5.20 -5.65
CA ASN A 31 5.38 -3.95 -6.38
C ASN A 31 4.08 -3.13 -6.53
N LEU A 32 2.91 -3.79 -6.61
CA LEU A 32 1.62 -3.09 -6.59
C LEU A 32 1.27 -2.52 -5.21
N GLN A 33 1.63 -3.21 -4.13
CA GLN A 33 1.49 -2.66 -2.78
C GLN A 33 2.44 -1.45 -2.59
N ASP A 34 3.66 -1.51 -3.12
CA ASP A 34 4.59 -0.37 -3.10
C ASP A 34 4.03 0.83 -3.87
N LEU A 35 3.48 0.60 -5.07
CA LEU A 35 2.83 1.64 -5.87
C LEU A 35 1.61 2.23 -5.16
N LEU A 36 0.78 1.40 -4.53
CA LEU A 36 -0.36 1.87 -3.76
C LEU A 36 0.09 2.77 -2.60
N LEU A 37 1.12 2.36 -1.84
CA LEU A 37 1.69 3.15 -0.76
C LEU A 37 2.29 4.47 -1.26
N PHE A 38 2.92 4.48 -2.44
CA PHE A 38 3.40 5.71 -3.08
C PHE A 38 2.27 6.69 -3.37
N VAL A 39 1.17 6.23 -3.99
CA VAL A 39 0.00 7.07 -4.28
C VAL A 39 -0.66 7.58 -2.99
N VAL A 40 -0.81 6.72 -1.99
CA VAL A 40 -1.41 7.07 -0.69
C VAL A 40 -0.61 8.16 0.03
N ARG A 41 0.72 8.14 -0.04
CA ARG A 41 1.56 9.23 0.48
C ARG A 41 1.25 10.55 -0.20
N GLY A 42 1.10 10.55 -1.54
CA GLY A 42 0.70 11.74 -2.28
C GLY A 42 -0.67 12.28 -1.83
N ILE A 43 -1.67 11.41 -1.70
CA ILE A 43 -3.01 11.78 -1.20
C ILE A 43 -2.92 12.37 0.21
N ALA A 44 -2.12 11.76 1.10
CA ALA A 44 -1.93 12.24 2.46
C ALA A 44 -1.31 13.65 2.51
N VAL A 45 -0.35 13.96 1.64
CA VAL A 45 0.24 15.31 1.54
C VAL A 45 -0.83 16.36 1.21
N TYR A 46 -1.69 16.09 0.22
CA TYR A 46 -2.76 17.02 -0.12
C TYR A 46 -3.83 17.12 0.96
N ASN A 47 -4.22 15.99 1.56
CA ASN A 47 -5.25 16.00 2.61
C ASN A 47 -4.76 16.70 3.88
N GLU A 48 -3.46 16.63 4.18
CA GLU A 48 -2.84 17.37 5.27
C GLU A 48 -2.87 18.89 5.01
N HIS A 49 -2.58 19.33 3.79
CA HIS A 49 -2.71 20.74 3.43
C HIS A 49 -4.15 21.24 3.58
N LEU A 50 -5.13 20.49 3.07
CA LEU A 50 -6.55 20.79 3.23
C LEU A 50 -6.99 20.82 4.70
N ARG A 51 -6.39 19.98 5.55
CA ARG A 51 -6.65 19.99 6.99
C ARG A 51 -6.19 21.30 7.64
N GLN A 52 -5.06 21.86 7.20
CA GLN A 52 -4.56 23.17 7.67
C GLN A 52 -5.48 24.33 7.23
N GLU A 53 -6.14 24.19 6.08
CA GLU A 53 -7.15 25.14 5.59
C GLU A 53 -8.54 24.93 6.22
N GLY A 54 -8.70 23.93 7.09
CA GLY A 54 -9.98 23.61 7.75
C GLY A 54 -10.95 22.79 6.89
N ASN A 55 -10.53 22.26 5.75
CA ASN A 55 -11.37 21.52 4.79
C ASN A 55 -10.83 20.10 4.47
N PRO A 56 -10.49 19.25 5.45
CA PRO A 56 -9.99 17.90 5.17
C PRO A 56 -11.03 17.04 4.45
N SER A 57 -10.57 16.07 3.66
CA SER A 57 -11.41 15.07 2.99
C SER A 57 -11.47 13.77 3.79
N GLU A 58 -12.65 13.47 4.36
CA GLU A 58 -12.91 12.18 5.03
C GLU A 58 -12.78 10.99 4.07
N LYS A 59 -13.09 11.21 2.78
CA LYS A 59 -12.94 10.21 1.73
C LYS A 59 -11.47 9.86 1.52
N ALA A 60 -10.58 10.86 1.53
CA ALA A 60 -9.15 10.64 1.47
C ALA A 60 -8.65 9.90 2.71
N ASP A 61 -9.10 10.30 3.91
CA ASP A 61 -8.74 9.62 5.17
C ASP A 61 -9.12 8.13 5.14
N LYS A 62 -10.38 7.81 4.79
CA LYS A 62 -10.83 6.43 4.66
C LYS A 62 -10.01 5.68 3.60
N PHE A 63 -9.72 6.31 2.47
CA PHE A 63 -8.91 5.70 1.42
C PHE A 63 -7.51 5.34 1.92
N ILE A 64 -6.87 6.24 2.68
CA ILE A 64 -5.54 6.05 3.27
C ILE A 64 -5.55 4.85 4.23
N TYR A 65 -6.47 4.80 5.20
CA TYR A 65 -6.49 3.71 6.19
C TYR A 65 -6.79 2.34 5.56
N ASP A 66 -7.74 2.26 4.64
CA ASP A 66 -8.05 1.04 3.89
C ASP A 66 -6.83 0.57 3.07
N ALA A 67 -6.12 1.51 2.41
CA ALA A 67 -4.95 1.18 1.62
C ALA A 67 -3.79 0.66 2.48
N LEU A 68 -3.55 1.29 3.64
CA LEU A 68 -2.58 0.79 4.62
C LEU A 68 -2.96 -0.63 5.07
N PHE A 69 -4.22 -0.86 5.44
CA PHE A 69 -4.70 -2.15 5.94
C PHE A 69 -4.46 -3.29 4.93
N ILE A 70 -4.80 -3.10 3.65
CA ILE A 70 -4.64 -4.14 2.64
C ILE A 70 -3.18 -4.42 2.24
N THR A 71 -2.23 -3.61 2.70
CA THR A 71 -0.78 -3.81 2.47
C THR A 71 -0.08 -4.54 3.62
N ILE A 72 -0.76 -4.74 4.75
CA ILE A 72 -0.25 -5.52 5.89
C ILE A 72 -0.04 -6.98 5.46
N THR A 73 0.91 -7.65 6.12
CA THR A 73 1.23 -9.07 5.90
C THR A 73 -0.02 -9.93 6.02
N ASN A 74 -0.26 -10.79 5.02
CA ASN A 74 -1.41 -11.70 4.93
C ASN A 74 -2.79 -11.03 4.84
N ALA A 75 -2.89 -9.71 4.65
CA ALA A 75 -4.19 -9.04 4.54
C ALA A 75 -4.82 -9.18 3.13
N ASN A 76 -4.07 -8.91 2.07
CA ASN A 76 -4.56 -9.05 0.70
C ASN A 76 -3.45 -9.41 -0.28
N LEU A 77 -3.65 -10.49 -1.04
CA LEU A 77 -2.72 -10.99 -2.05
C LEU A 77 -3.32 -10.98 -3.48
N ILE A 78 -4.52 -10.43 -3.66
CA ILE A 78 -5.23 -10.46 -4.94
C ILE A 78 -4.88 -9.22 -5.78
N LYS A 79 -4.07 -9.44 -6.83
CA LYS A 79 -3.62 -8.41 -7.81
C LYS A 79 -4.74 -7.52 -8.33
N LYS A 80 -5.86 -8.12 -8.77
CA LYS A 80 -7.00 -7.39 -9.35
C LYS A 80 -7.62 -6.39 -8.38
N LEU A 81 -7.66 -6.72 -7.09
CA LEU A 81 -8.21 -5.83 -6.07
C LEU A 81 -7.25 -4.68 -5.78
N LEU A 82 -5.95 -4.93 -5.76
CA LEU A 82 -4.93 -3.88 -5.63
C LEU A 82 -4.98 -2.89 -6.79
N LEU A 83 -5.09 -3.39 -8.03
CA LEU A 83 -5.20 -2.54 -9.23
C LEU A 83 -6.43 -1.61 -9.18
N LYS A 84 -7.58 -2.15 -8.75
CA LYS A 84 -8.79 -1.34 -8.53
C LYS A 84 -8.55 -0.29 -7.45
N ARG A 85 -7.89 -0.65 -6.36
CA ARG A 85 -7.66 0.26 -5.24
C ARG A 85 -6.62 1.33 -5.53
N SER A 86 -5.67 1.10 -6.44
CA SER A 86 -4.73 2.15 -6.89
C SER A 86 -5.38 3.30 -7.66
N ARG A 87 -6.70 3.29 -7.86
CA ARG A 87 -7.48 4.41 -8.37
C ARG A 87 -8.44 4.87 -7.28
N MET A 88 -8.22 6.08 -6.76
CA MET A 88 -9.22 6.74 -5.95
C MET A 88 -10.19 7.44 -6.89
N ASP A 89 -11.41 6.91 -7.02
CA ASP A 89 -12.44 7.56 -7.83
C ASP A 89 -12.93 8.81 -7.08
N CYS A 90 -12.68 10.00 -7.64
CA CYS A 90 -12.95 11.29 -6.99
C CYS A 90 -14.39 11.81 -7.15
N ASN A 91 -15.32 11.01 -7.69
CA ASN A 91 -16.72 11.40 -7.85
C ASN A 91 -17.43 11.76 -6.54
#